data_AF-A0A965N6B7-F1
#
_entry.id   AF-A0A965N6B7-F1
#
_cell.length_a   1.000
_cell.length_b   1.000
_cell.length_c   1.000
_cell.angle_alpha   90.00
_cell.angle_beta   90.00
_cell.angle_gamma   90.00
#
_symmetry.space_group_name_H-M   'P 1'
#
loop_
_entity.id
_entity.type
_entity.pdbx_description
1 polymer ?
#
loop_
_entity_poly.entity_id
_entity_poly.type
_entity_poly.pdbx_seq_one_letter_code
_entity_poly.pdbx_strand_id
1 'polypeptide(L)'
;MAEKDEKAKDGKDAKGKDGKDAKTGPGDSDIVITDALKVELDALSGTQRAAVLMLLLGEQQASEIIRYMNPREVQALGGAMVSVSDLSQEAVNVVLDDFVATLKRQTSLGLGTGDYVEKVMKRALGEEKAASVLGRIMPGQGSKGLEILKWMDARSIADMIRGEHPQVIAIILSVLEYDVAADVMSFLPIEARPEILQRVASLETVQPSA
;
A
#
# COMPACT_ATOMS: atom_id res chain seq x y z
N MET A 1 -34.58 -77.68 8.88
CA MET A 1 -34.77 -76.21 8.84
C MET A 1 -35.46 -75.81 10.13
N ALA A 2 -34.67 -75.41 11.13
CA ALA A 2 -35.15 -74.93 12.43
C ALA A 2 -34.01 -74.20 13.15
N GLU A 3 -34.41 -73.20 13.96
CA GLU A 3 -33.67 -72.54 15.07
C GLU A 3 -32.63 -71.46 14.72
N LYS A 4 -32.60 -70.25 15.31
CA LYS A 4 -33.50 -69.40 16.14
C LYS A 4 -32.74 -68.09 16.46
N ASP A 5 -33.49 -66.98 16.62
CA ASP A 5 -33.39 -65.92 17.65
C ASP A 5 -32.03 -65.17 17.87
N GLU A 6 -31.92 -63.90 18.27
CA GLU A 6 -32.82 -63.01 19.01
C GLU A 6 -32.30 -61.54 19.00
N LYS A 7 -33.25 -60.57 18.97
CA LYS A 7 -33.29 -59.20 19.56
C LYS A 7 -32.10 -58.22 19.41
N ALA A 8 -32.27 -57.02 18.86
CA ALA A 8 -33.08 -55.85 19.29
C ALA A 8 -32.61 -55.15 20.57
N LYS A 9 -32.17 -53.87 20.45
CA LYS A 9 -32.77 -52.71 21.13
C LYS A 9 -32.09 -51.37 20.83
N ASP A 10 -32.94 -50.35 20.66
CA ASP A 10 -32.92 -48.94 21.11
C ASP A 10 -31.55 -48.23 21.24
N GLY A 11 -31.32 -47.03 20.72
CA GLY A 11 -32.23 -45.91 20.52
C GLY A 11 -31.62 -44.65 21.16
N LYS A 12 -31.65 -43.56 20.38
CA LYS A 12 -31.74 -42.14 20.81
C LYS A 12 -30.48 -41.26 20.93
N ASP A 13 -30.73 -40.00 20.51
CA ASP A 13 -30.11 -38.72 20.88
C ASP A 13 -29.17 -38.03 19.87
N ALA A 14 -29.83 -37.33 18.94
CA ALA A 14 -29.71 -35.91 18.62
C ALA A 14 -28.37 -35.17 18.88
N LYS A 15 -27.79 -34.58 17.81
CA LYS A 15 -27.55 -33.13 17.76
C LYS A 15 -27.26 -32.67 16.33
N GLY A 16 -28.05 -31.70 15.85
CA GLY A 16 -27.76 -30.98 14.63
C GLY A 16 -26.44 -30.21 14.72
N LYS A 17 -25.81 -30.03 13.56
CA LYS A 17 -24.98 -28.86 13.30
C LYS A 17 -25.18 -28.43 11.86
N ASP A 18 -25.95 -27.36 11.75
CA ASP A 18 -26.04 -26.49 10.61
C ASP A 18 -24.65 -26.01 10.16
N GLY A 19 -24.56 -25.73 8.86
CA GLY A 19 -23.74 -24.65 8.35
C GLY A 19 -22.24 -24.93 8.25
N LYS A 20 -21.81 -25.33 7.06
CA LYS A 20 -20.63 -24.67 6.48
C LYS A 20 -20.87 -24.46 5.00
N ASP A 21 -21.45 -23.30 4.72
CA ASP A 21 -21.56 -22.71 3.40
C ASP A 21 -20.23 -22.88 2.65
N ALA A 22 -20.34 -23.48 1.47
CA ALA A 22 -19.30 -23.46 0.46
C ALA A 22 -19.03 -21.99 0.08
N LYS A 23 -18.08 -21.36 0.78
CA LYS A 23 -17.42 -20.16 0.30
C LYS A 23 -16.28 -20.58 -0.62
N THR A 24 -16.63 -20.97 -1.85
CA THR A 24 -15.70 -20.91 -2.97
C THR A 24 -15.55 -19.44 -3.36
N GLY A 25 -14.50 -18.80 -2.84
CA GLY A 25 -14.04 -17.51 -3.37
C GLY A 25 -13.44 -17.71 -4.76
N PRO A 26 -13.53 -16.72 -5.67
CA PRO A 26 -12.93 -16.82 -6.98
C PRO A 26 -11.42 -16.57 -6.84
N GLY A 27 -10.58 -17.59 -7.04
CA GLY A 27 -9.12 -17.36 -7.07
C GLY A 27 -8.20 -18.57 -6.93
N ASP A 28 -8.65 -19.73 -6.44
CA ASP A 28 -7.80 -20.93 -6.37
C ASP A 28 -8.09 -21.85 -7.56
N SER A 29 -7.56 -21.49 -8.72
CA SER A 29 -7.16 -22.50 -9.69
C SER A 29 -5.71 -22.81 -9.39
N ASP A 30 -5.44 -23.90 -8.69
CA ASP A 30 -4.10 -24.47 -8.58
C ASP A 30 -3.59 -24.71 -10.01
N ILE A 31 -2.80 -23.77 -10.54
CA ILE A 31 -2.16 -23.94 -11.85
C ILE A 31 -1.20 -25.10 -11.67
N VAL A 32 -1.59 -26.27 -12.14
CA VAL A 32 -0.72 -27.44 -12.18
C VAL A 32 0.39 -27.12 -13.17
N ILE A 33 1.57 -26.78 -12.65
CA ILE A 33 2.75 -26.51 -13.48
C ILE A 33 3.15 -27.81 -14.16
N THR A 34 2.73 -27.97 -15.42
CA THR A 34 3.17 -29.07 -16.27
C THR A 34 4.62 -28.84 -16.70
N ASP A 35 5.34 -29.92 -17.00
CA ASP A 35 6.73 -29.82 -17.47
C ASP A 35 6.86 -28.96 -18.74
N ALA A 36 5.84 -28.98 -19.62
CA ALA A 36 5.78 -28.13 -20.81
C ALA A 36 5.65 -26.64 -20.47
N LEU A 37 4.79 -26.29 -19.51
CA LEU A 37 4.60 -24.92 -19.04
C LEU A 37 5.87 -24.37 -18.37
N LYS A 38 6.57 -25.22 -17.61
CA LYS A 38 7.84 -24.84 -16.97
C LYS A 38 8.91 -24.50 -17.99
N VAL A 39 9.04 -25.30 -19.04
CA VAL A 39 9.99 -25.03 -20.15
C VAL A 39 9.63 -23.73 -20.87
N GLU A 40 8.34 -23.48 -21.11
CA GLU A 40 7.87 -22.24 -21.73
C GLU A 40 8.22 -21.01 -20.85
N LEU A 41 8.03 -21.09 -19.53
CA LEU A 41 8.33 -20.01 -18.58
C LEU A 41 9.83 -19.76 -18.36
N ASP A 42 10.64 -20.82 -18.36
CA ASP A 42 12.10 -20.74 -18.22
C ASP A 42 12.75 -20.17 -19.49
N ALA A 43 12.10 -20.34 -20.65
CA ALA A 43 12.54 -19.73 -21.90
C ALA A 43 12.24 -18.22 -21.99
N LEU A 44 11.38 -17.67 -21.13
CA LEU A 44 11.04 -16.26 -21.14
C LEU A 44 12.11 -15.39 -20.48
N SER A 45 12.67 -14.50 -21.29
CA SER A 45 13.50 -13.40 -20.79
C SER A 45 12.70 -12.38 -19.98
N GLY A 46 13.39 -11.61 -19.12
CA GLY A 46 12.75 -10.53 -18.36
C GLY A 46 12.05 -9.49 -19.25
N THR A 47 12.61 -9.22 -20.44
CA THR A 47 11.99 -8.31 -21.42
C THR A 47 10.70 -8.90 -22.01
N GLN A 48 10.65 -10.21 -22.25
CA GLN A 48 9.44 -10.90 -22.69
C GLN A 48 8.37 -10.94 -21.60
N ARG A 49 8.75 -11.15 -20.34
CA ARG A 49 7.82 -11.05 -19.20
C ARG A 49 7.23 -9.63 -19.07
N ALA A 50 8.06 -8.60 -19.22
CA ALA A 50 7.58 -7.20 -19.25
C ALA A 50 6.64 -6.94 -20.42
N ALA A 51 6.94 -7.50 -21.60
CA ALA A 51 6.09 -7.38 -22.79
C ALA A 51 4.71 -8.01 -22.58
N VAL A 52 4.62 -9.18 -21.93
CA VAL A 52 3.34 -9.82 -21.56
C VAL A 52 2.51 -8.88 -20.67
N LEU A 53 3.11 -8.27 -19.65
CA LEU A 53 2.42 -7.32 -18.77
C LEU A 53 1.94 -6.07 -19.53
N MET A 54 2.74 -5.56 -20.46
CA MET A 54 2.38 -4.40 -21.28
C MET A 54 1.18 -4.70 -22.19
N LEU A 55 1.08 -5.91 -22.74
CA LEU A 55 -0.08 -6.34 -23.52
C LEU A 55 -1.34 -6.46 -22.66
N LEU A 56 -1.21 -6.94 -21.41
CA LEU A 56 -2.33 -7.03 -20.46
C LEU A 56 -2.85 -5.66 -19.99
N LEU A 57 -1.98 -4.65 -19.90
CA LEU A 57 -2.35 -3.29 -19.51
C LEU A 57 -3.21 -2.56 -20.56
N GLY A 58 -3.12 -2.97 -21.82
CA GLY A 58 -3.81 -2.34 -22.94
C GLY A 58 -3.08 -1.11 -23.50
N GLU A 59 -3.49 -0.69 -24.70
CA GLU A 59 -2.80 0.31 -25.52
C GLU A 59 -2.57 1.64 -24.79
N GLN A 60 -3.60 2.17 -24.12
CA GLN A 60 -3.52 3.47 -23.49
C GLN A 60 -2.47 3.49 -22.36
N GLN A 61 -2.54 2.53 -21.44
CA GLN A 61 -1.65 2.45 -20.28
C GLN A 61 -0.22 2.09 -20.69
N ALA A 62 -0.06 1.17 -21.65
CA ALA A 62 1.25 0.83 -22.20
C ALA A 62 1.91 2.04 -22.86
N SER A 63 1.15 2.85 -23.61
CA SER A 63 1.69 4.05 -24.26
C SER A 63 2.24 5.08 -23.28
N GLU A 64 1.61 5.25 -22.11
CA GLU A 64 2.09 6.16 -21.06
C GLU A 64 3.42 5.67 -20.47
N ILE A 65 3.62 4.36 -20.33
CA ILE A 65 4.87 3.79 -19.81
C ILE A 65 6.00 3.92 -20.84
N ILE A 66 5.71 3.64 -22.12
CA ILE A 66 6.69 3.71 -23.22
C ILE A 66 7.31 5.10 -23.35
N ARG A 67 6.56 6.17 -23.03
CA ARG A 67 7.06 7.56 -23.06
C ARG A 67 8.23 7.82 -22.11
N TYR A 68 8.41 7.00 -21.07
CA TYR A 68 9.51 7.15 -20.11
C TYR A 68 10.74 6.31 -20.48
N MET A 69 10.69 5.53 -21.57
CA MET A 69 11.76 4.63 -21.97
C MET A 69 12.67 5.27 -23.03
N ASN A 70 13.93 4.86 -23.07
CA ASN A 70 14.84 5.31 -24.12
C ASN A 70 14.62 4.53 -25.44
N PRO A 71 15.07 5.03 -26.61
CA PRO A 71 14.79 4.38 -27.90
C PRO A 71 15.23 2.92 -28.00
N ARG A 72 16.34 2.55 -27.34
CA ARG A 72 16.87 1.18 -27.34
C ARG A 72 15.97 0.23 -26.54
N GLU A 73 15.47 0.69 -25.41
CA GLU A 73 14.51 -0.05 -24.57
C GLU A 73 13.17 -0.21 -25.27
N VAL A 74 12.67 0.84 -25.93
CA VAL A 74 11.44 0.76 -26.73
C VAL A 74 11.57 -0.26 -27.86
N GLN A 75 12.70 -0.29 -28.55
CA GLN A 75 12.94 -1.27 -29.62
C GLN A 75 13.00 -2.70 -29.07
N ALA A 76 13.69 -2.91 -27.94
CA ALA A 76 13.78 -4.24 -27.31
C ALA A 76 12.42 -4.72 -26.80
N LEU A 77 11.67 -3.84 -26.11
CA LEU A 77 10.34 -4.16 -25.58
C LEU A 77 9.33 -4.37 -26.71
N GLY A 78 9.33 -3.52 -27.73
CA GLY A 78 8.44 -3.67 -28.89
C GLY A 78 8.69 -4.96 -29.67
N GLY A 79 9.95 -5.34 -29.88
CA GLY A 79 10.30 -6.64 -30.45
C GLY A 79 9.84 -7.81 -29.58
N ALA A 80 9.99 -7.68 -28.26
CA ALA A 80 9.50 -8.67 -27.32
C ALA A 80 7.96 -8.80 -27.36
N MET A 81 7.22 -7.68 -27.43
CA MET A 81 5.74 -7.66 -27.53
C MET A 81 5.22 -8.40 -28.75
N VAL A 82 5.94 -8.36 -29.87
CA VAL A 82 5.60 -9.17 -31.05
C VAL A 82 5.93 -10.65 -30.83
N SER A 83 7.06 -10.96 -30.19
CA SER A 83 7.49 -12.35 -29.96
C SER A 83 6.63 -13.12 -28.95
N VAL A 84 5.92 -12.43 -28.07
CA VAL A 84 5.14 -13.01 -26.97
C VAL A 84 3.64 -13.12 -27.27
N SER A 85 3.21 -12.81 -28.51
CA SER A 85 1.80 -12.88 -28.90
C SER A 85 1.20 -14.28 -28.84
N ASP A 86 2.03 -15.32 -28.96
CA ASP A 86 1.62 -16.71 -29.12
C ASP A 86 1.77 -17.53 -27.82
N LEU A 87 2.03 -16.88 -26.69
CA LEU A 87 2.16 -17.54 -25.39
C LEU A 87 0.84 -18.19 -24.94
N SER A 88 0.97 -19.31 -24.24
CA SER A 88 -0.17 -19.99 -23.62
C SER A 88 -0.85 -19.12 -22.56
N GLN A 89 -2.16 -19.27 -22.38
CA GLN A 89 -2.92 -18.55 -21.36
C GLN A 89 -2.42 -18.88 -19.96
N GLU A 90 -1.99 -20.13 -19.76
CA GLU A 90 -1.37 -20.61 -18.53
C GLU A 90 -0.06 -19.88 -18.24
N ALA A 91 0.80 -19.68 -19.24
CA ALA A 91 2.06 -18.94 -19.07
C ALA A 91 1.80 -17.46 -18.75
N VAL A 92 0.82 -16.84 -19.41
CA VAL A 92 0.41 -15.45 -19.13
C VAL A 92 -0.06 -15.29 -17.68
N ASN A 93 -0.90 -16.21 -17.18
CA ASN A 93 -1.38 -16.19 -15.81
C ASN A 93 -0.24 -16.34 -14.79
N VAL A 94 0.71 -17.26 -15.03
CA VAL A 94 1.86 -17.44 -14.13
C VAL A 94 2.75 -16.19 -14.10
N VAL A 95 2.99 -15.55 -15.25
CA VAL A 95 3.76 -14.29 -15.30
C VAL A 95 3.06 -13.17 -14.53
N LEU A 96 1.74 -13.08 -14.64
CA LEU A 96 0.94 -12.11 -13.89
C LEU A 96 0.99 -12.37 -12.38
N ASP A 97 0.85 -13.63 -11.95
CA ASP A 97 0.91 -14.00 -10.54
C ASP A 97 2.28 -13.71 -9.93
N ASP A 98 3.37 -14.01 -10.64
CA ASP A 98 4.73 -13.69 -10.19
C ASP A 98 4.97 -12.18 -10.09
N PHE A 99 4.40 -11.40 -11.02
CA PHE A 99 4.43 -9.94 -10.95
C PHE A 99 3.68 -9.42 -9.73
N VAL A 100 2.45 -9.91 -9.48
CA VAL A 100 1.65 -9.52 -8.30
C VAL A 100 2.35 -9.93 -7.01
N ALA A 101 2.95 -11.12 -6.95
CA ALA A 101 3.71 -11.58 -5.78
C ALA A 101 4.95 -10.71 -5.54
N THR A 102 5.65 -10.32 -6.61
CA THR A 102 6.81 -9.43 -6.53
C THR A 102 6.42 -8.02 -6.09
N LEU A 103 5.32 -7.49 -6.64
CA LEU A 103 4.75 -6.23 -6.18
C LEU A 103 4.41 -6.32 -4.69
N LYS A 104 3.66 -7.33 -4.23
CA LYS A 104 3.32 -7.50 -2.80
C LYS A 104 4.53 -7.53 -1.86
N ARG A 105 5.69 -7.99 -2.34
CA ARG A 105 6.96 -7.97 -1.57
C ARG A 105 7.59 -6.58 -1.48
N GLN A 106 7.43 -5.75 -2.52
CA GLN A 106 7.94 -4.37 -2.57
C GLN A 106 6.96 -3.36 -1.99
N THR A 107 5.67 -3.55 -2.23
CA THR A 107 4.57 -2.87 -1.57
C THR A 107 4.22 -3.64 -0.31
N SER A 108 5.08 -3.53 0.71
CA SER A 108 4.63 -3.75 2.08
C SER A 108 3.38 -2.89 2.26
N LEU A 109 2.20 -3.54 2.28
CA LEU A 109 0.86 -2.93 2.39
C LEU A 109 0.68 -2.01 3.62
N GLY A 110 1.72 -1.82 4.44
CA GLY A 110 1.82 -0.87 5.54
C GLY A 110 2.51 0.46 5.23
N LEU A 111 3.09 0.69 4.05
CA LEU A 111 3.73 1.96 3.67
C LEU A 111 3.17 2.44 2.32
N GLY A 112 2.29 3.46 2.34
CA GLY A 112 1.85 4.17 1.13
C GLY A 112 0.40 3.91 0.65
N THR A 113 -0.40 3.10 1.35
CA THR A 113 -1.84 2.93 1.03
C THR A 113 -2.62 4.23 1.20
N GLY A 114 -2.26 5.06 2.19
CA GLY A 114 -2.90 6.36 2.41
C GLY A 114 -2.72 7.33 1.26
N ASP A 115 -1.49 7.48 0.74
CA ASP A 115 -1.19 8.41 -0.35
C ASP A 115 -1.71 7.93 -1.70
N TYR A 116 -1.72 6.61 -1.92
CA TYR A 116 -2.36 6.03 -3.10
C TYR A 116 -3.87 6.26 -3.06
N VAL A 117 -4.54 5.95 -1.95
CA VAL A 117 -5.98 6.17 -1.78
C VAL A 117 -6.32 7.65 -1.86
N GLU A 118 -5.49 8.52 -1.29
CA GLU A 118 -5.64 9.97 -1.40
C GLU A 118 -5.56 10.45 -2.85
N LYS A 119 -4.53 10.03 -3.60
CA LYS A 119 -4.37 10.39 -5.02
C LYS A 119 -5.50 9.84 -5.89
N VAL A 120 -5.97 8.63 -5.62
CA VAL A 120 -7.10 8.02 -6.34
C VAL A 120 -8.39 8.79 -6.05
N MET A 121 -8.69 9.09 -4.79
CA MET A 121 -9.87 9.85 -4.40
C MET A 121 -9.84 11.28 -4.95
N LYS A 122 -8.69 11.96 -4.90
CA LYS A 122 -8.49 13.29 -5.50
C LYS A 122 -8.73 13.29 -7.00
N ARG A 123 -8.24 12.26 -7.72
CA ARG A 123 -8.48 12.11 -9.16
C ARG A 123 -9.93 11.79 -9.51
N ALA A 124 -10.62 11.00 -8.68
CA ALA A 124 -12.00 10.58 -8.94
C ALA A 124 -13.05 11.64 -8.55
N LEU A 125 -12.81 12.40 -7.49
CA LEU A 125 -13.80 13.28 -6.87
C LEU A 125 -13.44 14.78 -6.94
N GLY A 126 -12.19 15.10 -7.25
CA GLY A 126 -11.61 16.44 -7.11
C GLY A 126 -11.11 16.72 -5.69
N GLU A 127 -10.17 17.66 -5.57
CA GLU A 127 -9.47 18.03 -4.31
C GLU A 127 -10.43 18.24 -3.13
N GLU A 128 -11.46 19.06 -3.31
CA GLU A 128 -12.35 19.51 -2.23
C GLU A 128 -13.24 18.38 -1.67
N LYS A 129 -13.81 17.56 -2.58
CA LYS A 129 -14.68 16.43 -2.20
C LYS A 129 -13.87 15.26 -1.65
N ALA A 130 -12.70 15.00 -2.23
CA ALA A 130 -11.79 13.98 -1.73
C ALA A 130 -11.34 14.29 -0.30
N ALA A 131 -10.99 15.53 0.03
CA ALA A 131 -10.60 15.92 1.38
C ALA A 131 -11.69 15.64 2.43
N SER A 132 -12.95 15.98 2.12
CA SER A 132 -14.10 15.72 3.01
C SER A 132 -14.36 14.22 3.21
N VAL A 133 -14.22 13.42 2.16
CA VAL A 133 -14.43 11.96 2.20
C VAL A 133 -13.27 11.26 2.91
N LEU A 134 -12.03 11.62 2.58
CA LEU A 134 -10.83 11.07 3.21
C LEU A 134 -10.75 11.41 4.70
N GLY A 135 -11.15 12.63 5.08
CA GLY A 135 -11.22 13.04 6.49
C GLY A 135 -12.22 12.23 7.34
N ARG A 136 -13.22 11.60 6.70
CA ARG A 136 -14.19 10.72 7.38
C ARG A 136 -13.77 9.25 7.41
N ILE A 137 -12.99 8.80 6.43
CA ILE A 137 -12.63 7.39 6.22
C ILE A 137 -11.25 7.05 6.79
N MET A 138 -10.38 8.05 6.97
CA MET A 138 -9.07 7.89 7.58
C MET A 138 -8.99 8.57 8.95
N PRO A 139 -9.74 8.11 9.97
CA PRO A 139 -9.62 8.62 11.33
C PRO A 139 -8.28 8.14 11.92
N GLY A 140 -7.26 9.00 11.87
CA GLY A 140 -5.93 8.67 12.41
C GLY A 140 -4.75 9.41 11.77
N GLN A 141 -4.98 10.45 10.97
CA GLN A 141 -3.90 11.26 10.38
C GLN A 141 -3.78 12.64 11.07
N GLY A 142 -3.83 12.68 12.41
CA GLY A 142 -3.36 13.86 13.16
C GLY A 142 -1.87 14.13 12.92
N SER A 143 -1.11 13.13 12.45
CA SER A 143 0.33 13.22 12.18
C SER A 143 0.71 13.80 10.81
N LYS A 144 -0.21 13.90 9.83
CA LYS A 144 0.13 14.44 8.48
C LYS A 144 0.40 15.95 8.49
N GLY A 145 -0.18 16.69 9.43
CA GLY A 145 0.05 18.15 9.55
C GLY A 145 1.48 18.52 9.94
N LEU A 146 2.20 17.61 10.62
CA LEU A 146 3.58 17.82 11.06
C LEU A 146 4.62 17.26 10.07
N GLU A 147 4.23 16.33 9.18
CA GLU A 147 5.11 15.80 8.13
C GLU A 147 5.55 16.87 7.12
N ILE A 148 4.71 17.89 6.88
CA ILE A 148 5.06 19.02 6.00
C ILE A 148 6.25 19.82 6.53
N LEU A 149 6.46 19.83 7.85
CA LEU A 149 7.54 20.57 8.50
C LEU A 149 8.92 19.99 8.16
N LYS A 150 9.00 18.71 7.80
CA LYS A 150 10.25 18.06 7.35
C LYS A 150 10.81 18.67 6.05
N TRP A 151 9.95 19.32 5.27
CA TRP A 151 10.30 19.87 3.96
C TRP A 151 10.42 21.40 3.96
N MET A 152 10.21 22.03 5.12
CA MET A 152 10.26 23.49 5.29
C MET A 152 11.60 23.94 5.87
N ASP A 153 12.07 25.11 5.47
CA ASP A 153 13.23 25.73 6.10
C ASP A 153 12.87 26.34 7.47
N ALA A 154 13.84 26.37 8.39
CA ALA A 154 13.63 26.79 9.77
C ALA A 154 12.99 28.17 9.93
N ARG A 155 13.27 29.10 9.00
CA ARG A 155 12.66 30.42 9.00
C ARG A 155 11.15 30.37 8.70
N SER A 156 10.74 29.60 7.69
CA SER A 156 9.32 29.44 7.37
C SER A 156 8.54 28.75 8.48
N ILE A 157 9.17 27.78 9.16
CA ILE A 157 8.57 27.13 10.34
C ILE A 157 8.40 28.15 11.47
N ALA A 158 9.42 28.95 11.77
CA ALA A 158 9.35 29.98 12.81
C ALA A 158 8.30 31.06 12.52
N ASP A 159 8.16 31.47 11.26
CA ASP A 159 7.12 32.42 10.82
C ASP A 159 5.71 31.83 10.98
N MET A 160 5.53 30.55 10.64
CA MET A 160 4.26 29.83 10.79
C MET A 160 3.80 29.74 12.25
N ILE A 161 4.72 29.44 13.17
CA ILE A 161 4.37 29.17 14.58
C ILE A 161 4.48 30.39 15.50
N ARG A 162 4.86 31.56 14.98
CA ARG A 162 5.13 32.77 15.79
C ARG A 162 3.95 33.22 16.66
N GLY A 163 2.72 32.99 16.20
CA GLY A 163 1.49 33.35 16.91
C GLY A 163 0.88 32.24 17.77
N GLU A 164 1.50 31.06 17.78
CA GLU A 164 0.95 29.89 18.45
C GLU A 164 1.23 29.89 19.96
N HIS A 165 0.40 29.16 20.71
CA HIS A 165 0.60 29.02 22.15
C HIS A 165 1.94 28.29 22.44
N PRO A 166 2.68 28.65 23.51
CA PRO A 166 3.99 28.03 23.80
C PRO A 166 3.97 26.49 23.90
N GLN A 167 2.82 25.90 24.26
CA GLN A 167 2.64 24.44 24.23
C GLN A 167 2.67 23.86 22.81
N VAL A 168 2.01 24.51 21.86
CA VAL A 168 1.94 24.07 20.46
C VAL A 168 3.33 24.15 19.84
N ILE A 169 4.06 25.25 20.10
CA ILE A 169 5.45 25.42 19.67
C ILE A 169 6.33 24.30 20.25
N ALA A 170 6.19 23.97 21.53
CA ALA A 170 6.95 22.89 22.15
C ALA A 170 6.68 21.51 21.50
N ILE A 171 5.42 21.20 21.19
CA ILE A 171 5.05 19.95 20.49
C ILE A 171 5.65 19.93 19.09
N ILE A 172 5.57 21.04 18.35
CA ILE A 172 6.16 21.16 17.01
C ILE A 172 7.68 20.97 17.07
N LEU A 173 8.38 21.62 18.01
CA LEU A 173 9.83 21.43 18.16
C LEU A 173 10.21 20.00 18.54
N SER A 174 9.35 19.27 19.28
CA SER A 174 9.62 17.88 19.68
C SER A 174 9.59 16.87 18.53
N VAL A 175 9.02 17.23 17.38
CA VAL A 175 8.92 16.36 16.20
C VAL A 175 9.91 16.73 15.08
N LEU A 176 10.67 17.81 15.24
CA LEU A 176 11.71 18.24 14.30
C LEU A 176 13.05 17.55 14.59
N GLU A 177 13.91 17.49 13.58
CA GLU A 177 15.32 17.13 13.78
C GLU A 177 16.03 18.18 14.64
N TYR A 178 17.01 17.75 15.43
CA TYR A 178 17.62 18.58 16.50
C TYR A 178 18.28 19.85 15.96
N ASP A 179 18.84 19.80 14.76
CA ASP A 179 19.47 20.90 14.03
C ASP A 179 18.42 21.93 13.57
N VAL A 180 17.36 21.46 12.91
CA VAL A 180 16.24 22.31 12.47
C VAL A 180 15.53 22.94 13.66
N ALA A 181 15.29 22.18 14.72
CA ALA A 181 14.66 22.69 15.95
C ALA A 181 15.50 23.81 16.60
N ALA A 182 16.82 23.67 16.63
CA ALA A 182 17.73 24.69 17.15
C ALA A 182 17.71 25.96 16.30
N ASP A 183 17.66 25.82 14.97
CA ASP A 183 17.55 26.94 14.05
C ASP A 183 16.19 27.66 14.19
N VAL A 184 15.08 26.92 14.27
CA VAL A 184 13.74 27.48 14.52
C VAL A 184 13.73 28.27 15.83
N MET A 185 14.29 27.70 16.91
CA MET A 185 14.39 28.34 18.22
C MET A 185 15.16 29.68 18.15
N SER A 186 16.14 29.77 17.25
CA SER A 186 16.96 30.96 17.02
C SER A 186 16.19 32.11 16.35
N PHE A 187 15.09 31.80 15.64
CA PHE A 187 14.22 32.79 15.00
C PHE A 187 13.03 33.25 15.86
N LEU A 188 12.76 32.57 16.98
CA LEU A 188 11.69 32.95 17.92
C LEU A 188 12.13 34.10 18.85
N PRO A 189 11.17 34.90 19.38
CA PRO A 189 11.45 36.00 20.32
C PRO A 189 12.24 35.51 21.55
N ILE A 190 13.24 36.28 21.99
CA ILE A 190 14.16 35.84 23.06
C ILE A 190 13.45 35.65 24.40
N GLU A 191 12.36 36.38 24.60
CA GLU A 191 11.52 36.36 25.79
C GLU A 191 10.70 35.08 25.91
N ALA A 192 10.30 34.49 24.78
CA ALA A 192 9.47 33.27 24.75
C ALA A 192 10.30 31.98 24.85
N ARG A 193 11.61 32.05 24.54
CA ARG A 193 12.49 30.86 24.48
C ARG A 193 12.58 30.07 25.79
N PRO A 194 12.75 30.69 26.97
CA PRO A 194 12.89 29.95 28.21
C PRO A 194 11.65 29.12 28.53
N GLU A 195 10.46 29.68 28.31
CA GLU A 195 9.19 28.99 28.55
C GLU A 195 8.98 27.81 27.59
N ILE A 196 9.27 28.01 26.30
CA ILE A 196 9.17 26.96 25.28
C ILE A 196 10.15 25.82 25.58
N LEU A 197 11.40 26.15 25.90
CA LEU A 197 12.43 25.15 26.20
C LEU A 197 12.09 24.34 27.46
N GLN A 198 11.54 24.98 28.49
CA GLN A 198 11.05 24.30 29.68
C GLN A 198 9.94 23.30 29.34
N ARG A 199 9.00 23.69 28.48
CA ARG A 199 7.91 22.81 28.02
C ARG A 199 8.43 21.63 27.22
N VAL A 200 9.38 21.85 26.30
CA VAL A 200 10.04 20.77 25.54
C VAL A 200 10.70 19.76 26.48
N ALA A 201 11.40 20.25 27.51
CA ALA A 201 12.06 19.40 28.50
C ALA A 201 11.07 18.63 29.41
N SER A 202 9.85 19.15 29.60
CA SER A 202 8.80 18.53 30.42
C SER A 202 7.77 17.72 29.61
N LEU A 203 7.98 17.52 28.30
CA LEU A 203 7.07 16.71 27.48
C LEU A 203 7.20 15.22 27.85
N GLU A 204 6.30 14.73 28.69
CA GLU A 204 6.15 13.28 28.92
C GLU A 204 5.33 12.67 27.77
N THR A 205 6.02 11.92 26.90
CA THR A 205 5.46 11.11 25.79
C THR A 205 4.31 11.78 25.03
N VAL A 206 4.64 12.47 23.94
CA VAL A 206 3.61 12.97 23.00
C VAL A 206 2.83 11.77 22.46
N GLN A 207 1.57 11.61 22.89
CA GLN A 207 0.69 10.59 22.31
C GLN A 207 0.43 10.95 20.84
N PRO A 208 0.74 10.08 19.87
CA PRO A 208 0.71 10.41 18.44
C PRO A 208 -0.69 10.66 17.84
N SER A 209 -1.73 10.86 18.65
CA SER A 209 -3.13 10.76 18.24
C SER A 209 -4.01 11.97 18.58
N ALA A 210 -3.44 13.14 18.82
CA ALA A 210 -4.21 14.40 18.92
C ALA A 210 -4.23 15.12 17.57
#